data_AF-A0A0V0GSN1-F1
#
_entry.id   AF-A0A0V0GSN1-F1
#
_cell.length_a   1.000
_cell.length_b   1.000
_cell.length_c   1.000
_cell.angle_alpha   90.00
_cell.angle_beta   90.00
_cell.angle_gamma   90.00
#
_symmetry.space_group_name_H-M   'P 1'
#
loop_
_entity.id
_entity.type
_entity.pdbx_description
1 polymer ?
#
loop_
_entity_poly.entity_id
_entity_poly.type
_entity_poly.pdbx_seq_one_letter_code
_entity_poly.pdbx_strand_id
1 'polypeptide(L)'
;MKQIVKLVITDCKSLTSLPISILPSTLKRIRISGCGKLKLEASMNAMFLEELSLKGCDSPEFVPRAPYLNVSSCHNLNRLLVPIATERLSIRGCDNLEILSVACGTQMTSLNIHNCQKLKSLPEHMQELLPSL
;
A
#
# COMPACT_ATOMS: atom_id res chain seq x y z
N MET A 1 1.77 -25.51 17.51
CA MET A 1 1.69 -24.07 17.88
C MET A 1 0.90 -23.33 16.81
N LYS A 2 -0.03 -22.45 17.16
CA LYS A 2 -0.80 -21.67 16.16
C LYS A 2 0.03 -20.45 15.77
N GLN A 3 0.27 -20.27 14.47
CA GLN A 3 0.98 -19.10 13.93
C GLN A 3 -0.03 -18.13 13.30
N ILE A 4 0.18 -16.84 13.49
CA ILE A 4 -0.70 -15.80 12.95
C ILE A 4 -0.27 -15.50 11.51
N VAL A 5 -1.13 -15.83 10.55
CA VAL A 5 -0.86 -15.60 9.11
C VAL A 5 -1.62 -14.39 8.54
N LYS A 6 -2.62 -13.88 9.27
CA LYS A 6 -3.48 -12.79 8.82
C LYS A 6 -3.79 -11.85 10.00
N LEU A 7 -3.62 -10.56 9.77
CA LEU A 7 -3.99 -9.49 10.69
C LEU A 7 -5.08 -8.64 10.04
N VAL A 8 -6.17 -8.42 10.76
CA VAL A 8 -7.28 -7.56 10.35
C VAL A 8 -7.52 -6.52 11.41
N ILE A 9 -7.49 -5.25 11.02
CA ILE A 9 -7.77 -4.10 11.88
C ILE A 9 -8.92 -3.32 11.22
N THR A 10 -9.99 -3.06 11.96
CA THR A 10 -11.19 -2.43 11.39
C THR A 10 -11.76 -1.41 12.36
N ASP A 11 -12.00 -0.20 11.86
CA ASP A 11 -12.61 0.93 12.57
C ASP A 11 -11.91 1.31 13.89
N CYS A 12 -10.61 1.05 13.99
CA CYS A 12 -9.79 1.50 15.11
C CYS A 12 -9.43 2.98 14.96
N LYS A 13 -10.38 3.87 15.25
CA LYS A 13 -10.24 5.34 15.06
C LYS A 13 -9.17 5.98 15.95
N SER A 14 -8.79 5.33 17.05
CA SER A 14 -7.75 5.79 17.98
C SER A 14 -6.37 5.20 17.68
N LEU A 15 -6.26 4.25 16.76
CA LEU A 15 -4.98 3.62 16.42
C LEU A 15 -4.15 4.60 15.58
N THR A 16 -3.01 5.02 16.11
CA THR A 16 -2.13 6.02 15.48
C THR A 16 -0.90 5.40 14.83
N SER A 17 -0.45 4.23 15.29
CA SER A 17 0.70 3.53 14.74
C SER A 17 0.49 2.02 14.71
N LEU A 18 1.14 1.36 13.76
CA LEU A 18 1.28 -0.08 13.71
C LEU A 18 2.77 -0.38 13.45
N PRO A 19 3.54 -0.83 14.45
CA PRO A 19 4.94 -1.13 14.28
C PRO A 19 5.07 -2.41 13.46
N ILE A 20 5.11 -2.24 12.15
CA ILE A 20 5.09 -3.34 11.20
C ILE A 20 6.34 -4.22 11.33
N SER A 21 7.48 -3.64 11.74
CA SER A 21 8.77 -4.30 11.89
C SER A 21 8.80 -5.39 12.98
N ILE A 22 7.90 -5.32 13.97
CA ILE A 22 7.82 -6.31 15.07
C ILE A 22 6.76 -7.39 14.83
N LEU A 23 6.05 -7.33 13.70
CA LEU A 23 5.06 -8.34 13.36
C LEU A 23 5.75 -9.68 13.09
N PRO A 24 5.12 -10.81 13.46
CA PRO A 24 5.73 -12.12 13.28
C PRO A 24 5.99 -12.39 11.79
N SER A 25 7.13 -13.00 11.47
CA SER A 25 7.52 -13.35 10.09
C SER A 25 6.57 -14.32 9.40
N THR A 26 5.70 -14.98 10.17
CA THR A 26 4.64 -15.88 9.69
C THR A 26 3.44 -15.13 9.12
N LEU A 27 3.35 -13.81 9.36
CA LEU A 27 2.28 -12.96 8.88
C LEU A 27 2.42 -12.71 7.39
N LYS A 28 1.41 -13.12 6.63
CA LYS A 28 1.38 -13.01 5.16
C LYS A 28 0.42 -11.93 4.67
N ARG A 29 -0.62 -11.61 5.44
CA ARG A 29 -1.70 -10.74 4.98
C ARG A 29 -2.09 -9.72 6.04
N ILE A 30 -2.13 -8.45 5.66
CA ILE A 30 -2.61 -7.35 6.50
C ILE A 30 -3.76 -6.66 5.80
N ARG A 31 -4.89 -6.52 6.52
CA ARG A 31 -6.02 -5.71 6.07
C ARG A 31 -6.38 -4.68 7.12
N ILE A 32 -6.38 -3.41 6.72
CA ILE A 32 -6.69 -2.29 7.60
C ILE A 32 -7.81 -1.49 6.95
N SER A 33 -8.91 -1.29 7.68
CA SER A 33 -10.08 -0.57 7.19
C SER A 33 -10.57 0.46 8.19
N GLY A 34 -10.81 1.68 7.74
CA GLY A 34 -11.41 2.74 8.56
C GLY A 34 -10.50 3.25 9.68
N CYS A 35 -9.18 3.12 9.56
CA CYS A 35 -8.22 3.59 10.56
C CYS A 35 -7.59 4.92 10.12
N GLY A 36 -8.39 5.99 10.05
CA GLY A 36 -7.95 7.28 9.49
C GLY A 36 -6.77 7.95 10.21
N LYS A 37 -6.55 7.66 11.50
CA LYS A 37 -5.39 8.22 12.24
C LYS A 37 -4.13 7.36 12.15
N LEU A 38 -4.21 6.17 11.55
CA LEU A 38 -3.09 5.24 11.51
C LEU A 38 -2.01 5.77 10.58
N LYS A 39 -0.77 5.78 11.07
CA LYS A 39 0.44 5.96 10.28
C LYS A 39 1.16 4.62 10.19
N LEU A 40 1.52 4.26 8.97
CA LEU A 40 2.31 3.06 8.69
C LEU A 40 3.77 3.48 8.52
N GLU A 41 4.66 2.74 9.16
CA GLU A 41 6.10 2.93 8.98
C GLU A 41 6.57 2.22 7.72
N ALA A 42 7.49 2.86 6.99
CA ALA A 42 8.25 2.19 5.94
C ALA A 42 9.09 1.08 6.59
N SER A 43 8.90 -0.17 6.18
CA SER A 43 9.77 -1.27 6.59
C SER A 43 10.72 -1.61 5.45
N MET A 44 12.02 -1.46 5.70
CA MET A 44 13.07 -1.96 4.80
C MET A 44 13.24 -3.48 4.91
N ASN A 45 12.83 -4.07 6.03
CA ASN A 45 12.87 -5.51 6.22
C ASN A 45 11.83 -6.15 5.31
N ALA A 46 12.30 -7.14 4.53
CA ALA A 46 11.47 -8.01 3.74
C ALA A 46 10.60 -8.86 4.67
N MET A 47 9.50 -8.28 5.16
CA MET A 47 8.40 -9.09 5.62
C MET A 47 7.92 -9.92 4.44
N PHE A 48 7.65 -11.20 4.70
CA PHE A 48 7.04 -12.10 3.73
C PHE A 48 5.53 -11.82 3.58
N LEU A 49 5.14 -10.54 3.55
CA LEU A 49 3.78 -10.16 3.23
C LEU A 49 3.52 -10.48 1.77
N GLU A 50 2.45 -11.23 1.54
CA GLU A 50 1.90 -11.52 0.23
C GLU A 50 0.88 -10.44 -0.17
N GLU A 51 0.14 -9.88 0.80
CA GLU A 51 -0.93 -8.91 0.59
C GLU A 51 -0.97 -7.82 1.68
N LEU A 52 -1.03 -6.57 1.24
CA LEU A 52 -1.44 -5.43 2.06
C LEU A 52 -2.67 -4.77 1.44
N SER A 53 -3.74 -4.66 2.23
CA SER A 53 -4.93 -3.89 1.86
C SER A 53 -5.21 -2.77 2.86
N LEU A 54 -5.30 -1.55 2.35
CA LEU A 54 -5.64 -0.33 3.09
C LEU A 54 -6.95 0.23 2.54
N LYS A 55 -7.92 0.47 3.42
CA LYS A 55 -9.21 1.05 3.05
C LYS A 55 -9.57 2.20 4.00
N GLY A 56 -9.81 3.40 3.50
CA GLY A 56 -10.20 4.52 4.37
C GLY A 56 -9.13 4.83 5.42
N CYS A 57 -7.86 4.74 5.04
CA CYS A 57 -6.70 5.03 5.87
C CYS A 57 -5.98 6.24 5.28
N ASP A 58 -5.75 7.27 6.10
CA ASP A 58 -5.17 8.53 5.64
C ASP A 58 -3.66 8.61 5.93
N SER A 59 -2.99 7.46 5.99
CA SER A 59 -1.56 7.37 6.33
C SER A 59 -0.73 8.05 5.24
N PRO A 60 0.04 9.11 5.57
CA PRO A 60 0.90 9.74 4.60
C PRO A 60 2.14 8.88 4.36
N GLU A 61 2.49 8.74 3.09
CA GLU A 61 3.85 8.53 2.57
C GLU A 61 4.35 7.09 2.38
N PHE A 62 4.09 6.13 3.28
CA PHE A 62 4.74 4.81 3.14
C PHE A 62 3.85 3.62 3.49
N VAL A 63 3.98 2.56 2.69
CA VAL A 63 3.36 1.25 2.92
C VAL A 63 4.43 0.17 2.98
N PRO A 64 4.25 -0.89 3.79
CA PRO A 64 5.21 -2.00 3.82
C PRO A 64 5.27 -2.73 2.47
N ARG A 65 6.43 -3.36 2.22
CA ARG A 65 6.65 -4.17 1.01
C ARG A 65 5.67 -5.35 0.97
N ALA A 66 4.93 -5.48 -0.13
CA ALA A 66 4.07 -6.61 -0.43
C ALA A 66 3.94 -6.76 -1.96
N PRO A 67 3.96 -7.99 -2.52
CA PRO A 67 3.70 -8.23 -3.94
C PRO A 67 2.34 -7.71 -4.38
N TYR A 68 1.30 -7.87 -3.55
CA TYR A 68 -0.01 -7.29 -3.80
C TYR A 68 -0.33 -6.14 -2.84
N LEU A 69 -0.50 -4.95 -3.40
CA LEU A 69 -0.87 -3.73 -2.71
C LEU A 69 -2.23 -3.23 -3.19
N ASN A 70 -3.18 -3.09 -2.27
CA ASN A 70 -4.49 -2.52 -2.52
C ASN A 70 -4.74 -1.31 -1.62
N VAL A 71 -5.01 -0.15 -2.21
CA VAL A 71 -5.31 1.10 -1.51
C VAL A 71 -6.66 1.62 -1.99
N SER A 72 -7.62 1.82 -1.10
CA SER A 72 -8.97 2.21 -1.49
C SER A 72 -9.63 3.21 -0.55
N SER A 73 -10.41 4.13 -1.09
CA SER A 73 -11.19 5.11 -0.32
C SER A 73 -10.34 5.92 0.69
N CYS A 74 -9.04 6.10 0.42
CA CYS A 74 -8.14 6.87 1.27
C CYS A 74 -8.22 8.34 0.85
N HIS A 75 -9.25 9.04 1.33
CA HIS A 75 -9.59 10.36 0.80
C HIS A 75 -8.61 11.46 1.22
N ASN A 76 -7.80 11.33 2.28
CA ASN A 76 -6.78 12.34 2.58
C ASN A 76 -5.37 11.98 2.07
N LEU A 77 -5.23 10.83 1.37
CA LEU A 77 -3.97 10.42 0.77
C LEU A 77 -3.67 11.30 -0.44
N ASN A 78 -2.66 12.17 -0.35
CA ASN A 78 -2.25 13.06 -1.44
C ASN A 78 -1.03 12.54 -2.23
N ARG A 79 -0.22 11.68 -1.62
CA ARG A 79 0.98 11.08 -2.20
C ARG A 79 1.07 9.61 -1.81
N LEU A 80 1.46 8.75 -2.74
CA LEU A 80 1.74 7.35 -2.48
C LEU A 80 3.09 6.95 -3.08
N LEU A 81 4.00 6.44 -2.24
CA LEU A 81 5.20 5.75 -2.70
C LEU A 81 4.96 4.23 -2.72
N VAL A 82 5.07 3.64 -3.90
CA VAL A 82 4.94 2.20 -4.10
C VAL A 82 6.28 1.53 -3.79
N PRO A 83 6.34 0.57 -2.84
CA PRO A 83 7.59 -0.07 -2.44
C PRO A 83 8.20 -0.97 -3.51
N ILE A 84 9.52 -1.18 -3.39
CA ILE A 84 10.27 -2.21 -4.12
C ILE A 84 9.61 -3.58 -3.89
N ALA A 85 9.50 -4.39 -4.95
CA ALA A 85 8.84 -5.69 -5.01
C ALA A 85 7.30 -5.70 -5.06
N THR A 86 6.64 -4.56 -5.29
CA THR A 86 5.21 -4.56 -5.64
C THR A 86 5.03 -5.11 -7.06
N GLU A 87 4.31 -6.22 -7.19
CA GLU A 87 3.99 -6.85 -8.49
C GLU A 87 2.62 -6.39 -8.99
N ARG A 88 1.66 -6.24 -8.08
CA ARG A 88 0.28 -5.90 -8.40
C ARG A 88 -0.17 -4.73 -7.53
N LEU A 89 -0.55 -3.63 -8.17
CA LEU A 89 -1.04 -2.43 -7.51
C LEU A 89 -2.48 -2.14 -7.92
N SER A 90 -3.35 -1.93 -6.92
CA SER A 90 -4.73 -1.49 -7.09
C SER A 90 -4.98 -0.24 -6.26
N ILE A 91 -5.38 0.86 -6.90
CA ILE A 91 -5.76 2.12 -6.24
C ILE A 91 -7.19 2.47 -6.66
N ARG A 92 -8.09 2.68 -5.69
CA ARG A 92 -9.51 2.94 -5.99
C ARG A 92 -10.14 4.02 -5.11
N GLY A 93 -10.72 5.06 -5.70
CA GLY A 93 -11.48 6.05 -4.92
C GLY A 93 -10.61 6.88 -3.98
N CYS A 94 -9.33 7.10 -4.32
CA CYS A 94 -8.42 7.95 -3.56
C CYS A 94 -8.42 9.35 -4.19
N ASP A 95 -9.49 10.11 -3.95
CA ASP A 95 -9.80 11.30 -4.75
C ASP A 95 -8.77 12.43 -4.62
N ASN A 96 -8.07 12.53 -3.49
CA ASN A 96 -7.03 13.53 -3.27
C ASN A 96 -5.62 13.08 -3.69
N LEU A 97 -5.45 11.87 -4.20
CA LEU A 97 -4.14 11.37 -4.62
C LEU A 97 -3.66 12.16 -5.84
N GLU A 98 -2.63 12.98 -5.66
CA GLU A 98 -2.05 13.80 -6.72
C GLU A 98 -0.78 13.17 -7.31
N ILE A 99 0.02 12.52 -6.45
CA ILE A 99 1.34 12.04 -6.82
C ILE A 99 1.44 10.55 -6.50
N LEU A 100 1.67 9.78 -7.55
CA LEU A 100 2.01 8.36 -7.47
C LEU A 100 3.48 8.22 -7.86
N SER A 101 4.31 7.74 -6.93
CA SER A 101 5.72 7.45 -7.17
C SER A 101 5.96 5.96 -7.01
N VAL A 102 6.79 5.39 -7.88
CA VAL A 102 7.17 3.98 -7.82
C VAL A 102 8.67 3.91 -7.55
N ALA A 103 9.06 3.13 -6.55
CA ALA A 103 10.49 2.92 -6.26
C ALA A 103 11.17 2.22 -7.44
N CYS A 104 12.40 2.61 -7.78
CA CYS A 104 13.15 1.96 -8.86
C CYS A 104 13.35 0.45 -8.59
N GLY A 105 13.21 -0.38 -9.62
CA GLY A 105 13.37 -1.84 -9.52
C GLY A 105 12.12 -2.62 -9.08
N THR A 106 10.91 -2.06 -9.20
CA THR A 106 9.70 -2.89 -9.10
C THR A 106 9.56 -3.81 -10.31
N GLN A 107 9.05 -5.01 -10.11
CA GLN A 107 8.64 -5.93 -11.19
C GLN A 107 7.12 -5.88 -11.37
N MET A 108 6.56 -4.66 -11.44
CA MET A 108 5.11 -4.48 -11.47
C MET A 108 4.53 -5.04 -12.77
N THR A 109 3.69 -6.06 -12.66
CA THR A 109 3.02 -6.73 -13.79
C THR A 109 1.58 -6.27 -13.97
N SER A 110 0.99 -5.64 -12.96
CA SER A 110 -0.40 -5.21 -12.97
C SER A 110 -0.55 -3.88 -12.24
N LEU A 111 -1.00 -2.85 -12.96
CA LEU A 111 -1.40 -1.57 -12.40
C LEU A 111 -2.89 -1.33 -12.66
N ASN A 112 -3.64 -1.07 -11.60
CA ASN A 112 -5.05 -0.77 -11.71
C ASN A 112 -5.41 0.49 -10.91
N ILE A 113 -5.88 1.55 -11.58
CA ILE A 113 -6.23 2.82 -10.95
C ILE A 113 -7.64 3.21 -11.39
N HIS A 114 -8.54 3.39 -10.41
CA HIS A 114 -9.95 3.71 -10.64
C HIS A 114 -10.39 4.87 -9.76
N ASN A 115 -11.19 5.79 -10.30
CA ASN A 115 -11.81 6.88 -9.56
C ASN A 115 -10.80 7.65 -8.68
N CYS A 116 -9.68 8.10 -9.23
CA CYS A 116 -8.69 8.94 -8.54
C CYS A 116 -8.66 10.32 -9.20
N GLN A 117 -9.55 11.21 -8.74
CA GLN A 117 -9.91 12.43 -9.49
C GLN A 117 -8.79 13.46 -9.63
N LYS A 118 -7.87 13.54 -8.64
CA LYS A 118 -6.76 14.50 -8.66
C LYS A 118 -5.43 13.94 -9.16
N LEU A 119 -5.38 12.68 -9.59
CA LEU A 119 -4.14 12.07 -10.06
C LEU A 119 -3.74 12.70 -11.40
N LYS A 120 -2.65 13.48 -11.41
CA LYS A 120 -2.24 14.29 -12.57
C LYS A 120 -1.40 13.51 -13.57
N SER A 121 -0.59 12.58 -13.09
CA SER A 121 0.32 11.81 -13.92
C SER A 121 0.63 10.45 -13.29
N LEU A 122 1.04 9.51 -14.13
CA LEU A 122 1.62 8.24 -13.71
C LEU A 122 3.15 8.39 -13.57
N PRO A 123 3.83 7.51 -12.81
CA PRO A 123 5.28 7.55 -12.64
C PRO A 123 6.03 7.50 -13.97
N GLU A 124 7.09 8.31 -14.13
CA GLU A 124 7.85 8.46 -15.39
C GLU A 124 8.53 7.16 -15.85
N HIS A 125 8.94 6.30 -14.93
CA HIS A 125 9.59 5.02 -15.22
C HIS A 125 8.62 3.89 -15.61
N MET A 126 7.35 4.19 -15.89
CA MET A 126 6.37 3.19 -16.33
C MET A 126 6.74 2.47 -17.63
N GLN A 127 7.51 3.11 -18.52
CA GLN A 127 7.99 2.51 -19.77
C GLN A 127 8.94 1.32 -19.54
N GLU A 128 9.72 1.35 -18.46
CA GLU A 128 10.59 0.23 -18.06
C GLU A 128 9.80 -0.90 -17.37
N LEU A 129 8.64 -0.57 -16.79
CA LEU A 129 7.76 -1.49 -16.07
C LEU A 129 6.74 -2.20 -16.97
N LEU A 130 6.51 -1.66 -18.17
CA LEU A 130 5.62 -2.24 -19.19
C LEU A 130 6.39 -2.42 -20.51
N PRO A 131 7.43 -3.28 -20.57
CA PRO A 131 8.28 -3.43 -21.76
C PRO A 131 7.56 -4.04 -22.98
N SER A 132 6.23 -4.23 -22.92
CA SER A 132 5.40 -4.85 -23.94
C SER A 132 4.28 -3.94 -24.48
N LEU A 133 4.38 -2.62 -24.24
CA LEU A 133 3.51 -1.58 -24.81
C LEU A 133 4.27 -0.71 -25.81
#